data_AF-A0A378RMX1-F1
#
_entry.id   AF-A0A378RMX1-F1
#
_cell.length_a   1.000
_cell.length_b   1.000
_cell.length_c   1.000
_cell.angle_alpha   90.00
_cell.angle_beta   90.00
_cell.angle_gamma   90.00
#
_symmetry.space_group_name_H-M   'P 1'
#
loop_
_entity.id
_entity.type
_entity.pdbx_description
1 polymer ?
#
loop_
_entity_poly.entity_id
_entity_poly.type
_entity_poly.pdbx_seq_one_letter_code
_entity_poly.pdbx_strand_id
1 'polypeptide(L)'
;MKKIFFLAIGCAFLTVSCSNEPENIGNLNDSHNKTELADYSVIKESDEYKAIDKLYMDYIYEIIDIKQFLYSNDSFDIAVTFLLSIGEYSFGGYTTQEEIMAYALTKYFEIKNS
;
A
#
# COMPACT_ATOMS: atom_id res chain seq x y z
N MET A 1 4.50 -32.17 -16.36
CA MET A 1 5.58 -31.18 -16.60
C MET A 1 5.00 -29.78 -16.50
N LYS A 2 5.57 -28.95 -15.62
CA LYS A 2 5.21 -27.55 -15.36
C LYS A 2 5.49 -26.69 -16.60
N LYS A 3 4.60 -25.76 -16.94
CA LYS A 3 4.93 -24.64 -17.86
C LYS A 3 5.08 -23.39 -17.01
N ILE A 4 6.29 -22.87 -16.94
CA ILE A 4 6.63 -21.60 -16.29
C ILE A 4 6.59 -20.53 -17.38
N PHE A 5 5.77 -19.51 -17.21
CA PHE A 5 5.82 -18.29 -18.02
C PHE A 5 6.71 -17.28 -17.28
N PHE A 6 7.86 -16.95 -17.88
CA PHE A 6 8.68 -15.82 -17.48
C PHE A 6 8.27 -14.62 -18.32
N LEU A 7 7.76 -13.56 -17.68
CA LEU A 7 7.58 -12.25 -18.31
C LEU A 7 8.78 -11.39 -17.93
N ALA A 8 9.75 -11.30 -18.85
CA ALA A 8 10.85 -10.35 -18.75
C ALA A 8 10.37 -8.99 -19.27
N ILE A 9 10.22 -8.02 -18.38
CA ILE A 9 10.11 -6.60 -18.77
C ILE A 9 11.46 -5.96 -18.47
N GLY A 10 12.23 -5.76 -19.53
CA GLY A 10 13.47 -5.01 -19.50
C GLY A 10 13.15 -3.53 -19.30
N CYS A 11 13.72 -2.92 -18.26
CA CYS A 11 13.77 -1.47 -18.15
C CYS A 11 14.73 -0.94 -19.23
N ALA A 12 14.16 -0.29 -20.24
CA ALA A 12 14.91 0.46 -21.23
C ALA A 12 15.56 1.68 -20.56
N PHE A 13 16.89 1.67 -20.46
CA PHE A 13 17.67 2.88 -20.20
C PHE A 13 17.62 3.75 -21.47
N LEU A 14 16.91 4.88 -21.40
CA LEU A 14 17.10 5.96 -22.37
C LEU A 14 17.93 7.06 -21.70
N THR A 15 19.23 7.03 -22.01
CA THR A 15 20.14 8.16 -21.83
C THR A 15 20.35 8.85 -23.17
N VAL A 16 20.04 10.14 -23.27
CA VAL A 16 20.71 11.27 -24.01
C VAL A 16 19.67 12.38 -24.25
N SER A 17 19.91 13.68 -24.08
CA SER A 17 21.11 14.49 -24.35
C SER A 17 21.15 15.74 -23.45
N CYS A 18 22.35 16.20 -23.09
CA CYS A 18 22.59 17.60 -22.74
C CYS A 18 22.43 18.47 -23.99
N SER A 19 21.50 19.42 -23.98
CA SER A 19 21.56 20.62 -24.83
C SER A 19 21.52 21.84 -23.92
N ASN A 20 22.57 22.67 -24.02
CA ASN A 20 22.64 23.98 -23.37
C ASN A 20 21.64 24.95 -23.99
N GLU A 21 21.25 25.95 -23.18
CA GLU A 21 20.59 27.25 -23.47
C GLU A 21 19.11 27.37 -23.02
N PRO A 22 18.65 28.59 -22.69
CA PRO A 22 19.04 29.39 -21.52
C PRO A 22 17.80 29.67 -20.64
N GLU A 23 18.05 30.30 -19.49
CA GLU A 23 17.07 30.79 -18.52
C GLU A 23 15.76 31.31 -19.15
N ASN A 24 14.68 30.56 -18.96
CA ASN A 24 13.34 31.13 -19.00
C ASN A 24 12.82 31.14 -17.56
N ILE A 25 12.88 32.32 -16.95
CA ILE A 25 12.23 32.67 -15.69
C ILE A 25 10.72 32.73 -15.97
N GLY A 26 10.16 31.59 -16.37
CA GLY A 26 8.73 31.36 -16.44
C GLY A 26 8.26 31.14 -15.02
N ASN A 27 7.46 32.09 -14.54
CA ASN A 27 6.71 32.05 -13.29
C ASN A 27 5.84 30.77 -13.21
N LEU A 28 6.47 29.64 -12.94
CA LEU A 28 5.81 28.46 -12.43
C LEU A 28 5.63 28.73 -10.94
N ASN A 29 4.52 29.41 -10.63
CA ASN A 29 3.78 29.10 -9.41
C ASN A 29 3.35 27.64 -9.53
N ASP A 30 4.33 26.74 -9.42
CA ASP A 30 4.11 25.34 -9.16
C ASP A 30 3.64 25.36 -7.72
N SER A 31 2.32 25.42 -7.58
CA SER A 31 1.61 24.94 -6.41
C SER A 31 1.96 23.45 -6.32
N HIS A 32 3.20 23.17 -5.93
CA HIS A 32 3.56 22.01 -5.14
C HIS A 32 2.68 22.12 -3.90
N ASN A 33 1.44 21.70 -4.04
CA ASN A 33 0.69 21.17 -2.95
C ASN A 33 1.57 20.01 -2.50
N LYS A 34 2.46 20.31 -1.54
CA LYS A 34 3.23 19.30 -0.83
C LYS A 34 2.18 18.27 -0.50
N THR A 35 2.30 17.07 -1.06
CA THR A 35 1.55 15.93 -0.59
C THR A 35 1.80 15.93 0.90
N GLU A 36 0.83 16.41 1.69
CA GLU A 36 0.96 16.50 3.12
C GLU A 36 1.32 15.07 3.53
N LEU A 37 2.49 14.90 4.15
CA LEU A 37 2.87 13.62 4.75
C LEU A 37 1.66 13.22 5.58
N ALA A 38 0.95 12.17 5.16
CA ALA A 38 -0.24 11.71 5.84
C ALA A 38 0.12 11.62 7.32
N ASP A 39 -0.60 12.35 8.17
CA ASP A 39 -0.31 12.36 9.59
C ASP A 39 -0.73 11.01 10.16
N TYR A 40 0.20 10.06 10.09
CA TYR A 40 0.01 8.68 10.51
C TYR A 40 -0.28 8.58 12.01
N SER A 41 -0.05 9.64 12.80
CA SER A 41 -0.42 9.65 14.21
C SER A 41 -1.93 9.54 14.42
N VAL A 42 -2.72 10.28 13.62
CA VAL A 42 -4.19 10.24 13.68
C VAL A 42 -4.71 8.88 13.21
N ILE A 43 -4.11 8.32 12.16
CA ILE A 43 -4.46 6.99 11.66
C ILE A 43 -4.21 5.92 12.72
N LYS A 44 -3.08 5.98 13.44
CA LYS A 44 -2.75 5.01 14.51
C LYS A 44 -3.75 5.02 15.67
N GLU A 45 -4.48 6.11 15.88
CA GLU A 45 -5.52 6.21 16.91
C GLU A 45 -6.88 5.68 16.46
N SER A 46 -7.08 5.44 15.17
CA SER A 46 -8.37 4.97 14.62
C SER A 46 -8.70 3.54 15.05
N ASP A 47 -10.00 3.23 15.12
CA ASP A 47 -10.47 1.90 15.48
C ASP A 47 -10.14 0.87 14.38
N GLU A 48 -10.13 1.30 13.12
CA GLU A 48 -9.79 0.48 11.96
C GLU A 48 -8.30 0.08 11.99
N TYR A 49 -7.41 1.01 12.34
CA TYR A 49 -6.00 0.69 12.54
C TYR A 49 -5.79 -0.29 13.69
N LYS A 50 -6.46 -0.06 14.83
CA LYS A 50 -6.39 -0.97 15.99
C LYS A 50 -6.95 -2.35 15.66
N ALA A 51 -7.98 -2.42 14.83
CA ALA A 51 -8.57 -3.69 14.40
C ALA A 51 -7.59 -4.51 13.55
N ILE A 52 -6.91 -3.89 12.58
CA ILE A 52 -5.91 -4.60 11.78
C ILE A 52 -4.65 -4.93 12.58
N ASP A 53 -4.24 -4.07 13.52
CA ASP A 53 -3.14 -4.36 14.46
C ASP A 53 -3.46 -5.58 15.32
N LYS A 54 -4.67 -5.63 15.89
CA LYS A 54 -5.14 -6.77 16.66
C LYS A 54 -5.17 -8.04 15.81
N LEU A 55 -5.71 -7.97 14.60
CA LEU A 55 -5.77 -9.11 13.69
C LEU A 55 -4.37 -9.67 13.38
N TYR A 56 -3.40 -8.78 13.13
CA TYR A 56 -2.01 -9.18 12.93
C TYR A 56 -1.40 -9.80 14.20
N MET A 57 -1.62 -9.22 15.36
CA MET A 57 -1.12 -9.75 16.63
C MET A 57 -1.75 -11.10 16.99
N ASP A 58 -3.05 -11.29 16.75
CA ASP A 58 -3.73 -12.57 16.93
C ASP A 58 -3.08 -13.66 16.07
N TYR A 59 -2.65 -13.34 14.85
CA TYR A 59 -1.88 -14.25 14.00
C TYR A 59 -0.48 -14.53 14.57
N ILE A 60 0.27 -13.49 14.97
CA ILE A 60 1.62 -13.63 15.54
C ILE A 60 1.61 -14.45 16.84
N TYR A 61 0.55 -14.33 17.64
CA TYR A 61 0.36 -15.09 18.88
C TYR A 61 -0.36 -16.42 18.67
N GLU A 62 -0.55 -16.86 17.42
CA GLU A 62 -1.15 -18.15 17.06
C GLU A 62 -2.58 -18.34 17.61
N ILE A 63 -3.30 -17.25 17.90
CA ILE A 63 -4.73 -17.26 18.24
C ILE A 63 -5.55 -17.62 17.01
N ILE A 64 -5.13 -17.12 15.84
CA ILE A 64 -5.65 -17.51 14.53
C ILE A 64 -4.54 -18.09 13.66
N ASP A 65 -4.90 -19.04 12.81
CA ASP A 65 -3.96 -19.61 11.84
C ASP A 65 -3.88 -18.77 10.55
N ILE A 66 -2.91 -19.10 9.69
CA ILE A 66 -2.73 -18.40 8.41
C ILE A 66 -3.95 -18.51 7.49
N LYS A 67 -4.77 -19.57 7.61
CA LYS A 67 -5.97 -19.71 6.79
C LYS A 67 -7.05 -18.75 7.26
N GLN A 68 -7.23 -18.62 8.57
CA GLN A 68 -8.14 -17.66 9.16
C GLN A 68 -7.69 -16.22 8.87
N PHE A 69 -6.39 -15.95 8.94
CA PHE A 69 -5.85 -14.64 8.58
C PHE A 69 -6.12 -14.29 7.12
N LEU A 70 -5.79 -15.17 6.16
CA LEU A 70 -5.86 -14.86 4.73
C LEU A 70 -7.25 -15.05 4.09
N TYR A 71 -8.04 -16.03 4.56
CA TYR A 71 -9.21 -16.52 3.83
C TYR A 71 -10.52 -16.43 4.63
N SER A 72 -10.52 -15.93 5.87
CA SER A 72 -11.78 -15.70 6.58
C SER A 72 -12.42 -14.39 6.15
N ASN A 73 -13.76 -14.36 6.12
CA ASN A 73 -14.52 -13.15 5.82
C ASN A 73 -14.26 -12.06 6.86
N ASP A 74 -14.17 -12.42 8.15
CA ASP A 74 -13.92 -11.47 9.23
C ASP A 74 -12.58 -10.75 9.05
N SER A 75 -11.51 -11.48 8.74
CA SER A 75 -10.19 -10.88 8.45
C SER A 75 -10.25 -9.97 7.23
N PHE A 76 -10.96 -10.40 6.18
CA PHE A 76 -11.12 -9.62 4.95
C PHE A 76 -11.89 -8.32 5.17
N ASP A 77 -12.99 -8.37 5.92
CA ASP A 77 -13.79 -7.18 6.23
C ASP A 77 -12.99 -6.17 7.05
N ILE A 78 -12.16 -6.63 8.00
CA ILE A 78 -11.22 -5.79 8.75
C ILE A 78 -10.21 -5.14 7.80
N ALA A 79 -9.59 -5.91 6.91
CA ALA A 79 -8.61 -5.40 5.95
C ALA A 79 -9.20 -4.37 4.99
N VAL A 80 -10.38 -4.64 4.43
CA VAL A 80 -11.09 -3.71 3.54
C VAL A 80 -11.45 -2.43 4.28
N THR A 81 -12.02 -2.55 5.48
CA THR A 81 -12.41 -1.39 6.30
C THR A 81 -11.20 -0.52 6.62
N PHE A 82 -10.08 -1.15 7.00
CA PHE A 82 -8.81 -0.45 7.19
C PHE A 82 -8.33 0.27 5.94
N LEU A 83 -8.28 -0.40 4.79
CA LEU A 83 -7.84 0.20 3.53
C LEU A 83 -8.70 1.40 3.13
N LEU A 84 -10.02 1.28 3.25
CA LEU A 84 -10.94 2.38 2.98
C LEU A 84 -10.71 3.56 3.93
N SER A 85 -10.47 3.29 5.21
CA SER A 85 -10.21 4.34 6.22
C SER A 85 -8.98 5.19 5.93
N ILE A 86 -7.96 4.59 5.28
CA ILE A 86 -6.73 5.28 4.88
C ILE A 86 -6.77 5.80 3.44
N GLY A 87 -7.92 5.72 2.76
CA GLY A 87 -8.12 6.27 1.42
C GLY A 87 -7.73 5.34 0.26
N GLU A 88 -7.45 4.06 0.51
CA GLU A 88 -7.03 3.08 -0.51
C GLU A 88 -8.23 2.37 -1.15
N TYR A 89 -9.11 3.13 -1.82
CA TYR A 89 -10.37 2.64 -2.40
C TYR A 89 -10.23 1.64 -3.57
N SER A 90 -9.08 1.63 -4.24
CA SER A 90 -8.81 0.71 -5.35
C SER A 90 -8.21 -0.62 -4.88
N PHE A 91 -7.90 -0.75 -3.58
CA PHE A 91 -7.23 -1.91 -3.00
C PHE A 91 -5.96 -2.31 -3.78
N GLY A 92 -5.19 -1.33 -4.27
CA GLY A 92 -3.99 -1.59 -5.08
C GLY A 92 -4.26 -2.21 -6.46
N GLY A 93 -5.52 -2.30 -6.90
CA GLY A 93 -5.95 -2.97 -8.12
C GLY A 93 -6.15 -4.48 -7.97
N TYR A 94 -6.02 -5.01 -6.75
CA TYR A 94 -6.24 -6.42 -6.46
C TYR A 94 -7.73 -6.77 -6.43
N THR A 95 -8.04 -8.01 -6.80
CA THR A 95 -9.44 -8.49 -6.85
C THR A 95 -9.67 -9.76 -6.04
N THR A 96 -8.60 -10.45 -5.64
CA THR A 96 -8.69 -11.63 -4.79
C THR A 96 -8.54 -11.23 -3.32
N GLN A 97 -9.20 -11.98 -2.45
CA GLN A 97 -9.20 -11.72 -1.01
C GLN A 97 -7.78 -11.79 -0.44
N GLU A 98 -6.98 -12.77 -0.84
CA GLU A 98 -5.64 -13.00 -0.30
C GLU A 98 -4.68 -11.87 -0.69
N GLU A 99 -4.80 -11.35 -1.92
CA GLU A 99 -4.00 -10.22 -2.39
C GLU A 99 -4.40 -8.93 -1.66
N ILE A 100 -5.69 -8.70 -1.45
CA ILE A 100 -6.19 -7.55 -0.69
C ILE A 100 -5.71 -7.63 0.78
N MET A 101 -5.74 -8.82 1.40
CA MET A 101 -5.17 -9.03 2.74
C MET A 101 -3.68 -8.69 2.80
N ALA A 102 -2.90 -9.18 1.85
CA ALA A 102 -1.47 -8.91 1.78
C ALA A 102 -1.19 -7.41 1.55
N TYR A 103 -2.01 -6.75 0.75
CA TYR A 103 -1.92 -5.31 0.51
C TYR A 103 -2.26 -4.49 1.75
N ALA A 104 -3.35 -4.83 2.45
CA ALA A 104 -3.70 -4.22 3.74
C ALA A 104 -2.57 -4.36 4.77
N LEU A 105 -1.95 -5.55 4.84
CA LEU A 105 -0.80 -5.78 5.71
C LEU A 105 0.41 -4.91 5.34
N THR A 106 0.67 -4.75 4.04
CA THR A 106 1.74 -3.86 3.55
C THR A 106 1.50 -2.42 4.00
N LYS A 107 0.27 -1.90 3.81
CA LYS A 107 -0.12 -0.56 4.24
C LYS A 107 -0.04 -0.38 5.75
N TYR A 108 -0.48 -1.37 6.51
CA TYR A 108 -0.33 -1.40 7.95
C TYR A 108 1.15 -1.27 8.37
N PHE A 109 2.08 -1.98 7.72
CA PHE A 109 3.50 -1.86 8.03
C PHE A 109 4.12 -0.53 7.58
N GLU A 110 3.69 0.04 6.46
CA GLU A 110 4.08 1.40 6.05
C GLU A 110 3.71 2.42 7.12
N ILE A 111 2.47 2.35 7.63
CA ILE A 111 1.95 3.24 8.68
C ILE A 111 2.62 2.95 10.03
N LYS A 112 2.83 1.68 10.40
CA LYS A 112 3.42 1.32 11.68
C LYS A 112 4.85 1.83 11.84
N ASN A 113 5.62 1.83 10.75
CA ASN A 113 7.04 2.19 10.75
C ASN A 113 7.31 3.66 10.38
N SER A 114 6.27 4.46 10.17
CA SER A 114 6.38 5.91 9.95
C SER A 114 6.43 6.73 11.24
#